data_AF-A0A158FK22-F1
#
_entry.id   AF-A0A158FK22-F1
#
_cell.length_a   1.000
_cell.length_b   1.000
_cell.length_c   1.000
_cell.angle_alpha   90.00
_cell.angle_beta   90.00
_cell.angle_gamma   90.00
#
_symmetry.space_group_name_H-M   'P 1'
#
loop_
_entity.id
_entity.type
_entity.pdbx_description
1 polymer ?
#
loop_
_entity_poly.entity_id
_entity_poly.type
_entity_poly.pdbx_seq_one_letter_code
_entity_poly.pdbx_strand_id
1 'polypeptide(L)'
;MRTKHTPGPWRWEINRLHKSMQLVGGVPTYDLTVMDFARWGMDGACVRLREDVEGMNIMHRLADRADWIAPFHGREHHANWCADVTHPDMRLMAAAPDLLEALKAVVSVADRATVEFDMARAAIAKATGEKA
;
A
#
# COMPACT_ATOMS: atom_id res chain seq x y z
N MET A 1 3.11 17.90 -0.30
CA MET A 1 3.22 16.44 -0.07
C MET A 1 2.38 15.74 -1.11
N ARG A 2 2.88 14.70 -1.78
CA ARG A 2 2.09 13.97 -2.78
C ARG A 2 0.93 13.26 -2.07
N THR A 3 -0.28 13.41 -2.60
CA THR A 3 -1.51 12.76 -2.08
C THR A 3 -1.88 11.50 -2.84
N LYS A 4 -1.16 11.19 -3.93
CA LYS A 4 -1.48 10.10 -4.86
C LYS A 4 -0.64 8.85 -4.57
N HIS A 5 -1.31 7.71 -4.47
CA HIS A 5 -0.71 6.39 -4.33
C HIS A 5 -0.12 5.88 -5.66
N THR A 6 0.80 4.92 -5.59
CA THR A 6 1.35 4.18 -6.72
C THR A 6 0.21 3.47 -7.48
N PRO A 7 0.13 3.59 -8.82
CA PRO A 7 -0.91 2.92 -9.58
C PRO A 7 -0.87 1.39 -9.42
N GLY A 8 -2.05 0.79 -9.36
CA GLY A 8 -2.21 -0.66 -9.43
C GLY A 8 -2.00 -1.22 -10.86
N PRO A 9 -2.13 -2.54 -11.03
CA PRO A 9 -2.41 -3.53 -9.98
C PRO A 9 -1.21 -3.76 -9.07
N TRP A 10 -1.46 -4.01 -7.77
CA TRP A 10 -0.41 -4.43 -6.83
C TRP A 10 -0.43 -5.95 -6.61
N ARG A 11 0.73 -6.54 -6.34
CA ARG A 11 0.88 -7.94 -5.90
C ARG A 11 2.05 -8.10 -4.94
N TRP A 12 1.93 -9.08 -4.05
CA TRP A 12 3.05 -9.54 -3.24
C TRP A 12 3.91 -10.52 -4.03
N GLU A 13 5.23 -10.35 -3.93
CA GLU A 13 6.21 -11.28 -4.48
C GLU A 13 7.15 -11.74 -3.37
N ILE A 14 7.44 -13.04 -3.36
CA ILE A 14 8.46 -13.64 -2.50
C ILE A 14 9.60 -14.17 -3.36
N ASN A 15 10.80 -13.69 -3.09
CA ASN A 15 12.02 -14.28 -3.62
C ASN A 15 12.57 -15.27 -2.60
N ARG A 16 12.36 -16.56 -2.83
CA ARG A 16 12.80 -17.62 -1.89
C ARG A 16 14.33 -17.80 -1.85
N LEU A 17 15.02 -17.44 -2.94
CA LEU A 17 16.48 -17.54 -3.01
C LEU A 17 17.14 -16.49 -2.11
N HIS A 18 16.66 -15.25 -2.17
CA HIS A 18 17.17 -14.14 -1.36
C HIS A 18 16.39 -13.89 -0.06
N LYS A 19 15.34 -14.69 0.18
CA LYS A 19 14.47 -14.60 1.37
C LYS A 19 13.90 -13.19 1.57
N SER A 20 13.52 -12.55 0.46
CA SER A 20 12.93 -11.21 0.46
C SER A 20 11.47 -11.26 0.01
N MET A 21 10.69 -10.29 0.50
CA MET A 21 9.31 -10.07 0.10
C MET A 21 9.13 -8.60 -0.25
N GLN A 22 8.38 -8.35 -1.31
CA GLN A 22 8.14 -7.02 -1.85
C GLN A 22 6.70 -6.91 -2.34
N LEU A 23 6.13 -5.72 -2.21
CA LEU A 23 4.93 -5.33 -2.91
C LEU A 23 5.34 -4.62 -4.19
N VAL A 24 4.86 -5.10 -5.33
CA VAL A 24 5.16 -4.51 -6.64
C VAL A 24 3.87 -4.03 -7.31
N GLY A 25 4.00 -3.02 -8.17
CA GLY A 25 2.91 -2.35 -8.89
C GLY A 25 3.44 -1.47 -10.02
N GLY A 26 2.61 -0.58 -10.56
CA GLY A 26 3.04 0.36 -11.60
C GLY A 26 2.91 -0.15 -13.05
N VAL A 27 3.47 0.64 -13.99
CA VAL A 27 3.32 0.49 -15.44
C VAL A 27 4.70 0.57 -16.15
N PRO A 28 5.00 -0.31 -17.14
CA PRO A 28 4.25 -1.53 -17.48
C PRO A 28 4.07 -2.47 -16.27
N THR A 29 3.06 -3.34 -16.32
CA THR A 29 2.48 -3.96 -15.13
C THR A 29 3.53 -4.58 -14.20
N TYR A 30 3.60 -4.08 -12.96
CA TYR A 30 4.49 -4.56 -11.89
C TYR A 30 5.98 -4.14 -12.01
N ASP A 31 6.32 -3.14 -12.81
CA ASP A 31 7.72 -2.69 -12.99
C ASP A 31 8.27 -1.84 -11.83
N LEU A 32 7.45 -1.52 -10.82
CA LEU A 32 7.84 -0.70 -9.68
C LEU A 32 7.71 -1.47 -8.37
N THR A 33 8.74 -1.39 -7.53
CA THR A 33 8.63 -1.77 -6.12
C THR A 33 7.83 -0.69 -5.41
N VAL A 34 6.67 -1.01 -4.86
CA VAL A 34 5.85 -0.10 -4.05
C VAL A 34 6.43 -0.01 -2.64
N MET A 35 6.77 -1.19 -2.09
CA MET A 35 7.20 -1.36 -0.71
C MET A 35 8.08 -2.61 -0.60
N ASP A 36 9.13 -2.54 0.20
CA ASP A 36 9.85 -3.72 0.65
C ASP A 36 10.35 -3.54 2.10
N PHE A 37 11.18 -4.47 2.57
CA PHE A 37 11.73 -4.43 3.92
C PHE A 37 13.26 -4.39 3.85
N ALA A 38 13.85 -3.48 4.63
CA ALA A 38 15.29 -3.41 4.86
C ALA A 38 15.61 -3.72 6.31
N ARG A 39 16.78 -4.33 6.55
CA ARG A 39 17.29 -4.53 7.91
C ARG A 39 17.49 -3.18 8.60
N TRP A 40 17.06 -3.08 9.86
CA TRP A 40 17.31 -1.93 10.70
C TRP A 40 18.01 -2.36 11.98
N GLY A 41 19.33 -2.18 12.00
CA GLY A 41 20.17 -2.62 13.11
C GLY A 41 20.08 -4.13 13.33
N MET A 42 20.22 -4.55 14.60
CA MET A 42 20.04 -5.94 15.02
C MET A 42 18.62 -6.23 15.53
N ASP A 43 17.84 -5.19 15.83
CA ASP A 43 16.58 -5.31 16.56
C ASP A 43 15.35 -5.49 15.66
N GLY A 44 15.47 -5.26 14.34
CA GLY A 44 14.33 -5.48 13.45
C GLY A 44 14.54 -5.12 11.99
N ALA A 45 13.41 -4.87 11.34
CA ALA A 45 13.33 -4.41 9.96
C ALA A 45 12.54 -3.09 9.88
N CYS A 46 12.93 -2.25 8.94
CA CYS A 46 12.18 -1.04 8.59
C CYS A 46 11.60 -1.23 7.19
N VAL A 47 10.39 -0.73 6.99
CA VAL A 47 9.77 -0.67 5.67
C VAL A 47 10.54 0.35 4.82
N ARG A 48 10.80 0.02 3.56
CA ARG A 48 11.13 1.01 2.55
C ARG A 48 9.95 1.24 1.62
N LEU A 49 9.72 2.50 1.29
CA LEU A 49 8.64 2.93 0.39
C LEU A 49 9.26 3.66 -0.79
N ARG A 50 8.57 3.57 -1.91
CA ARG A 50 8.96 4.25 -3.14
C ARG A 50 8.66 5.74 -3.07
N GLU A 51 9.65 6.55 -3.40
CA GLU A 51 9.43 7.95 -3.77
C GLU A 51 9.22 8.06 -5.28
N ASP A 52 8.19 8.80 -5.69
CA ASP A 52 7.91 9.01 -7.11
C ASP A 52 8.72 10.17 -7.67
N VAL A 53 9.96 9.89 -8.04
CA VAL A 53 10.82 10.81 -8.77
C VAL A 53 10.92 10.33 -10.22
N GLU A 54 10.29 11.04 -11.16
CA GLU A 54 10.46 10.95 -12.62
C GLU A 54 10.92 9.59 -13.19
N GLY A 55 10.12 8.54 -12.99
CA GLY A 55 10.41 7.20 -13.57
C GLY A 55 11.53 6.41 -12.88
N MET A 56 12.13 6.94 -11.81
CA MET A 56 13.06 6.22 -10.96
C MET A 56 12.32 5.45 -9.86
N ASN A 57 12.85 4.27 -9.52
CA ASN A 57 12.36 3.43 -8.43
C ASN A 57 13.21 3.65 -7.18
N ILE A 58 13.20 4.88 -6.66
CA ILE A 58 13.99 5.26 -5.48
C ILE A 58 13.26 4.84 -4.21
N MET A 59 13.94 4.10 -3.34
CA MET A 59 13.36 3.53 -2.12
C MET A 59 13.96 4.20 -0.87
N HIS A 60 13.12 4.71 0.02
CA HIS A 60 13.52 5.30 1.29
C HIS A 60 13.03 4.48 2.47
N ARG A 61 13.89 4.26 3.47
CA ARG A 61 13.43 3.74 4.76
C ARG A 61 12.47 4.74 5.38
N LEU A 62 11.34 4.26 5.88
CA LEU A 62 10.33 5.10 6.52
C LEU A 62 10.93 5.92 7.69
N ALA A 63 11.81 5.31 8.48
CA ALA A 63 12.47 5.96 9.62
C ALA A 63 13.36 7.16 9.23
N ASP A 64 13.84 7.23 7.98
CA ASP A 64 14.68 8.33 7.50
C ASP A 64 13.86 9.48 6.90
N ARG A 65 12.52 9.34 6.82
CA ARG A 65 11.60 10.29 6.18
C ARG A 65 10.66 10.91 7.20
N ALA A 66 11.18 11.88 7.95
CA ALA A 66 10.39 12.63 8.92
C ALA A 66 9.17 13.33 8.29
N ASP A 67 9.24 13.68 7.00
CA ASP A 67 8.11 14.23 6.27
C ASP A 67 6.96 13.23 6.09
N TRP A 68 7.22 11.92 6.13
CA TRP A 68 6.23 10.84 6.03
C TRP A 68 5.63 10.41 7.36
N ILE A 69 5.93 11.13 8.44
CA ILE A 69 5.51 10.79 9.80
C ILE A 69 4.78 12.00 10.39
N ALA A 70 3.63 11.77 11.01
CA ALA A 70 2.88 12.81 11.69
C ALA A 70 2.36 12.31 13.04
N PRO A 71 2.23 13.16 14.07
CA PRO A 71 1.57 12.75 15.31
C PRO A 71 0.11 12.37 15.05
N PHE A 72 -0.42 11.42 15.82
CA PHE A 72 -1.86 11.24 15.90
C PHE A 72 -2.50 12.45 16.57
N HIS A 73 -3.66 12.88 16.03
CA HIS A 73 -4.42 14.00 16.60
C HIS A 73 -4.79 13.72 18.06
N GLY A 74 -4.47 14.66 18.96
CA GLY A 74 -4.70 14.53 20.40
C GLY A 74 -3.67 13.65 21.14
N ARG A 75 -2.66 13.11 20.44
CA ARG A 75 -1.56 12.31 21.02
C ARG A 75 -0.19 12.84 20.63
N GLU A 76 -0.08 14.15 20.40
CA GLU A 76 1.14 14.81 19.92
C GLU A 76 2.34 14.60 20.88
N HIS A 77 2.07 14.49 22.18
CA HIS A 77 3.06 14.21 23.22
C HIS A 77 3.66 12.78 23.16
N HIS A 78 3.08 11.88 22.35
CA HIS A 78 3.57 10.51 22.15
C HIS A 78 4.34 10.33 20.83
N ALA A 79 4.54 11.39 20.05
CA ALA A 79 5.03 11.30 18.66
C ALA A 79 6.38 10.60 18.49
N ASN A 80 7.22 10.58 19.54
CA ASN A 80 8.53 9.91 19.52
C ASN A 80 8.44 8.38 19.59
N TRP A 81 7.35 7.80 20.11
CA TRP A 81 7.16 6.35 20.21
C TRP A 81 5.87 5.84 19.57
N CYS A 82 4.97 6.73 19.15
CA CYS A 82 3.72 6.40 18.48
C CYS A 82 3.29 7.56 17.57
N ALA A 83 3.45 7.37 16.27
CA ALA A 83 3.09 8.35 15.24
C ALA A 83 2.39 7.66 14.06
N ASP A 84 1.60 8.44 13.33
CA ASP A 84 0.96 8.06 12.08
C ASP A 84 1.95 8.09 10.91
N VAL A 85 1.69 7.29 9.88
CA VAL A 85 2.43 7.28 8.62
C VAL A 85 1.60 7.93 7.53
N THR A 86 2.13 8.98 6.94
CA THR A 86 1.38 9.84 6.02
C THR A 86 1.61 9.50 4.55
N HIS A 87 2.47 8.51 4.26
CA HIS A 87 2.75 8.05 2.91
C HIS A 87 1.46 7.53 2.21
N PRO A 88 1.13 7.99 0.99
CA PRO A 88 -0.12 7.63 0.31
C PRO A 88 -0.34 6.13 0.15
N ASP A 89 0.71 5.36 -0.15
CA ASP A 89 0.59 3.90 -0.32
C ASP A 89 0.23 3.19 0.99
N MET A 90 0.83 3.60 2.11
CA MET A 90 0.52 3.01 3.42
C MET A 90 -0.86 3.41 3.91
N ARG A 91 -1.31 4.64 3.63
CA ARG A 91 -2.68 5.08 3.92
C ARG A 91 -3.71 4.29 3.13
N LEU A 92 -3.45 4.01 1.84
CA LEU A 92 -4.33 3.16 1.03
C LEU A 92 -4.39 1.74 1.59
N MET A 93 -3.27 1.17 2.02
CA MET A 93 -3.25 -0.15 2.67
C MET A 93 -4.05 -0.16 3.97
N ALA A 94 -3.89 0.86 4.82
CA ALA A 94 -4.63 0.99 6.07
C ALA A 94 -6.15 1.12 5.84
N ALA A 95 -6.57 1.80 4.77
CA ALA A 95 -7.97 1.95 4.39
C ALA A 95 -8.55 0.72 3.65
N ALA A 96 -7.72 -0.25 3.24
CA ALA A 96 -8.15 -1.35 2.38
C ALA A 96 -9.31 -2.20 2.96
N PRO A 97 -9.37 -2.50 4.27
CA PRO A 97 -10.52 -3.20 4.85
C PRO A 97 -11.84 -2.42 4.70
N ASP A 98 -11.84 -1.13 5.02
CA ASP A 98 -13.03 -0.28 4.95
C ASP A 98 -13.50 -0.11 3.49
N LEU A 99 -12.54 0.04 2.57
CA LEU A 99 -12.81 0.12 1.13
C LEU A 99 -13.43 -1.17 0.58
N LEU A 100 -12.98 -2.35 1.06
CA LEU A 100 -13.55 -3.64 0.66
C LEU A 100 -15.01 -3.77 1.10
N GLU A 101 -15.32 -3.44 2.35
CA GLU A 101 -16.68 -3.55 2.88
C GLU A 101 -17.62 -2.53 2.22
N ALA A 102 -17.14 -1.31 1.98
CA ALA A 102 -17.90 -0.32 1.21
C ALA A 102 -18.19 -0.80 -0.22
N LEU A 103 -17.21 -1.40 -0.91
CA LEU A 103 -17.40 -1.91 -2.26
C LEU A 103 -18.40 -3.08 -2.32
N LYS A 104 -18.32 -4.02 -1.37
CA LYS A 104 -19.32 -5.10 -1.23
C LYS A 104 -20.73 -4.55 -1.02
N ALA A 105 -20.88 -3.56 -0.14
CA ALA A 105 -22.18 -2.93 0.12
C ALA A 105 -22.76 -2.27 -1.15
N VAL A 106 -21.92 -1.53 -1.90
CA VAL A 106 -22.32 -0.92 -3.18
C VAL A 106 -22.76 -1.97 -4.19
N VAL A 107 -21.99 -3.05 -4.37
CA VAL A 107 -22.34 -4.15 -5.27
C VAL A 107 -23.66 -4.79 -4.85
N SER A 108 -23.87 -5.04 -3.55
CA SER A 108 -25.10 -5.68 -3.07
C SER A 108 -26.39 -4.90 -3.37
N VAL A 109 -26.32 -3.56 -3.45
CA VAL A 109 -27.49 -2.69 -3.67
C VAL A 109 -27.72 -2.38 -5.15
N ALA A 110 -26.66 -2.35 -5.95
CA ALA A 110 -26.71 -1.78 -7.29
C ALA A 110 -26.18 -2.71 -8.38
N ASP A 111 -26.04 -4.02 -8.12
CA ASP A 111 -25.43 -4.98 -9.05
C ASP A 111 -26.05 -4.92 -10.45
N ARG A 112 -25.20 -4.68 -11.46
CA ARG A 112 -25.57 -4.53 -12.87
C ARG A 112 -24.56 -5.23 -13.75
N ALA A 113 -24.99 -5.59 -14.96
CA ALA A 113 -24.13 -6.08 -16.02
C ALA A 113 -23.42 -4.90 -16.74
N THR A 114 -22.49 -4.25 -16.04
CA THR A 114 -21.62 -3.21 -16.62
C THR A 114 -20.15 -3.46 -16.29
N VAL A 115 -19.25 -2.84 -17.07
CA VAL A 115 -17.80 -2.96 -16.91
C VAL A 115 -17.36 -2.55 -15.50
N GLU A 116 -17.96 -1.53 -14.91
CA GLU A 116 -17.63 -1.05 -13.57
C GLU A 116 -17.96 -2.10 -12.49
N PHE A 117 -19.09 -2.79 -12.62
CA PHE A 117 -19.47 -3.86 -11.69
C PHE A 117 -18.65 -5.14 -11.93
N ASP A 118 -18.22 -5.41 -13.17
CA ASP A 118 -17.24 -6.46 -13.45
C ASP A 118 -15.90 -6.17 -12.78
N MET A 119 -15.42 -4.93 -12.85
CA MET A 119 -14.23 -4.47 -12.14
C MET A 119 -14.39 -4.57 -10.62
N ALA A 120 -15.56 -4.19 -10.09
CA ALA A 120 -15.85 -4.30 -8.66
C ALA A 120 -15.84 -5.76 -8.18
N ARG A 121 -16.50 -6.67 -8.91
CA ARG A 121 -16.46 -8.11 -8.65
C ARG A 121 -15.05 -8.65 -8.67
N ALA A 122 -14.26 -8.31 -9.70
CA ALA A 122 -12.88 -8.75 -9.82
C ALA A 122 -12.01 -8.22 -8.66
N ALA A 123 -12.22 -6.98 -8.22
CA ALA A 123 -11.52 -6.40 -7.07
C ALA A 123 -11.90 -7.07 -5.74
N ILE A 124 -13.19 -7.35 -5.52
CA ILE A 124 -13.68 -8.10 -4.35
C ILE A 124 -13.07 -9.50 -4.35
N ALA A 125 -13.19 -10.24 -5.46
CA ALA A 125 -12.66 -11.59 -5.58
C ALA A 125 -11.15 -11.63 -5.30
N LYS A 126 -10.37 -10.70 -5.87
CA LYS A 126 -8.95 -10.55 -5.59
C LYS A 126 -8.68 -10.30 -4.09
N ALA A 127 -9.46 -9.45 -3.44
CA ALA A 127 -9.28 -9.09 -2.04
C ALA A 127 -9.68 -10.21 -1.06
N THR A 128 -10.69 -11.03 -1.40
CA THR A 128 -11.15 -12.15 -0.58
C THR A 128 -10.41 -13.46 -0.88
N GLY A 129 -9.61 -13.50 -1.95
CA GLY A 129 -8.92 -14.71 -2.39
C GLY A 129 -9.81 -15.69 -3.16
N GLU A 130 -11.03 -15.26 -3.53
CA GLU A 130 -11.87 -15.99 -4.47
C GLU A 130 -11.23 -15.94 -5.86
N LYS A 131 -11.31 -17.04 -6.62
CA LYS A 131 -10.81 -17.05 -7.99
C LYS A 131 -11.67 -16.10 -8.83
N ALA A 132 -11.07 -15.00 -9.28
CA ALA A 132 -11.67 -14.07 -10.23
C ALA A 132 -11.91 -14.73 -11.59
#